data_AF-A0A8T3RH73-F1
#
_entry.id   AF-A0A8T3RH73-F1
#
_cell.length_a   1.000
_cell.length_b   1.000
_cell.length_c   1.000
_cell.angle_alpha   90.00
_cell.angle_beta   90.00
_cell.angle_gamma   90.00
#
_symmetry.space_group_name_H-M   'P 1'
#
loop_
_entity.id
_entity.type
_entity.pdbx_description
1 polymer ?
#
loop_
_entity_poly.entity_id
_entity_poly.type
_entity_poly.pdbx_seq_one_letter_code
_entity_poly.pdbx_strand_id
1 'polypeptide(L)' 'MTQCRREGYLVSDDPARLDLDLIHRLLADESYRAEGRPRDVVQRSIANSINLRVEYSELPDVSRFMICYGTPPRAD' A
#
# COMPACT_ATOMS: atom_id res chain seq x y z
N MET A 1 0.64 -9.82 -12.29
CA MET A 1 0.86 -8.38 -12.48
C MET A 1 -0.11 -7.90 -13.54
N THR A 2 -1.06 -7.09 -13.11
CA THR A 2 -2.22 -6.57 -13.84
C THR A 2 -2.27 -5.06 -13.64
N GLN A 3 -2.50 -4.32 -14.72
CA GLN A 3 -2.66 -2.87 -14.67
C GLN A 3 -3.85 -2.46 -15.52
N CYS A 4 -4.61 -1.47 -15.03
CA CYS A 4 -5.67 -0.85 -15.80
C CYS A 4 -5.55 0.68 -15.73
N ARG A 5 -5.87 1.33 -16.85
CA ARG A 5 -5.84 2.78 -16.97
C ARG A 5 -7.25 3.29 -17.29
N ARG A 6 -7.70 4.30 -16.56
CA ARG A 6 -9.01 4.93 -16.78
C ARG A 6 -8.94 6.41 -16.41
N GLU A 7 -9.32 7.29 -17.33
CA GLU A 7 -9.59 8.72 -17.03
C GLU A 7 -8.52 9.38 -16.15
N GLY A 8 -7.24 9.23 -16.53
CA GLY A 8 -6.10 9.78 -15.78
C GLY A 8 -5.62 8.94 -14.60
N TYR A 9 -6.35 7.90 -14.20
CA TYR A 9 -5.91 6.96 -13.18
C TYR A 9 -5.18 5.75 -13.78
N LEU A 10 -4.11 5.33 -13.14
CA LEU A 10 -3.45 4.04 -13.35
C LEU A 10 -3.55 3.24 -12.06
N VAL A 11 -4.18 2.06 -12.14
CA VAL A 11 -4.26 1.11 -11.03
C VAL A 11 -3.32 -0.06 -11.34
N SER A 12 -2.50 -0.45 -10.35
CA SER A 12 -1.56 -1.56 -10.46
C SER A 12 -1.64 -2.47 -9.24
N ASP A 13 -1.58 -3.79 -9.45
CA ASP A 13 -1.43 -4.80 -8.40
C ASP A 13 0.05 -5.19 -8.15
N ASP A 14 0.99 -4.39 -8.66
CA ASP A 14 2.41 -4.75 -8.71
C ASP A 14 3.09 -4.38 -7.39
N PRO A 15 3.51 -5.36 -6.57
CA PRO A 15 4.17 -5.07 -5.31
C PRO A 15 5.51 -4.36 -5.50
N ALA A 16 6.19 -4.50 -6.65
CA ALA A 16 7.44 -3.81 -6.92
C ALA A 16 7.27 -2.29 -7.08
N ARG A 17 6.03 -1.82 -7.32
CA ARG A 17 5.70 -0.39 -7.37
C ARG A 17 5.31 0.18 -6.02
N LEU A 18 5.34 -0.59 -4.94
CA LEU A 18 5.03 -0.10 -3.60
C LEU A 18 6.27 0.48 -2.94
N ASP A 19 6.14 1.69 -2.38
CA ASP A 19 7.18 2.28 -1.54
C ASP A 19 6.90 1.89 -0.08
N LEU A 20 7.59 0.85 0.39
CA LEU A 20 7.38 0.28 1.73
C LEU A 20 7.64 1.30 2.85
N ASP A 21 8.61 2.19 2.67
CA ASP A 21 8.98 3.16 3.70
C ASP A 21 7.95 4.29 3.77
N LEU A 22 7.48 4.77 2.62
CA LEU A 22 6.35 5.72 2.56
C LEU A 22 5.08 5.10 3.15
N ILE A 23 4.79 3.86 2.79
CA ILE A 23 3.65 3.10 3.29
C ILE A 23 3.72 2.92 4.81
N HIS A 24 4.87 2.50 5.33
CA HIS A 24 5.07 2.31 6.76
C HIS A 24 4.90 3.62 7.51
N ARG A 25 5.47 4.71 7.00
CA ARG A 25 5.31 6.06 7.57
C ARG A 25 3.85 6.51 7.58
N LEU A 26 3.13 6.40 6.47
CA LEU A 26 1.71 6.75 6.40
C LEU A 26 0.86 5.91 7.37
N LEU A 27 1.16 4.62 7.51
CA LEU A 27 0.44 3.75 8.43
C LEU A 27 0.78 4.05 9.89
N ALA A 28 2.04 4.32 10.20
CA ALA A 28 2.52 4.57 11.56
C ALA A 28 2.16 5.97 12.06
N ASP A 29 2.25 6.99 11.20
CA ASP A 29 2.09 8.40 11.57
C ASP A 29 0.68 8.94 11.29
N GLU A 30 0.00 8.50 10.21
CA GLU A 30 -1.25 9.11 9.74
C GLU A 30 -2.49 8.22 9.89
N SER A 31 -2.33 6.94 10.25
CA SER A 31 -3.45 6.00 10.37
C SER A 31 -3.72 5.62 11.82
N TYR A 32 -4.83 6.11 12.38
CA TYR A 32 -5.29 5.71 13.72
C TYR A 32 -5.48 4.18 13.86
N ARG A 33 -5.65 3.43 12.75
CA ARG A 33 -5.83 1.97 12.74
C ARG A 33 -4.54 1.15 12.63
N ALA A 34 -3.41 1.78 12.33
CA ALA A 34 -2.12 1.12 12.17
C ALA A 34 -0.98 1.83 12.92
N GLU A 35 -1.32 2.81 13.75
CA GLU A 35 -0.42 3.57 14.60
C GLU A 35 0.52 2.64 15.38
N GLY A 36 1.83 2.90 15.27
CA GLY A 36 2.87 2.13 15.95
C GLY A 36 3.16 0.73 15.38
N ARG A 37 2.60 0.32 14.23
CA ARG A 37 2.94 -1.00 13.65
C ARG A 37 4.42 -1.09 13.27
N PRO A 38 5.13 -2.16 13.68
CA PRO A 38 6.49 -2.42 13.23
C PRO A 38 6.60 -2.59 11.70
N ARG A 39 7.72 -2.15 11.12
CA ARG A 39 7.96 -2.20 9.66
C ARG A 39 7.93 -3.62 9.11
N ASP A 40 8.43 -4.59 9.86
CA ASP A 40 8.44 -6.01 9.49
C ASP A 40 7.02 -6.60 9.39
N VAL A 41 6.11 -6.18 10.27
CA VAL A 41 4.69 -6.57 10.22
C VAL A 41 4.00 -6.01 8.98
N VAL A 42 4.30 -4.76 8.62
CA VAL A 42 3.79 -4.13 7.39
C VAL A 42 4.33 -4.84 6.16
N GLN A 43 5.64 -5.12 6.12
CA GLN A 43 6.27 -5.88 5.04
C GLN A 43 5.64 -7.27 4.87
N ARG A 44 5.42 -8.01 5.97
CA ARG A 44 4.75 -9.32 5.95
C ARG A 44 3.30 -9.20 5.46
N SER A 45 2.59 -8.16 5.87
CA SER A 45 1.21 -7.95 5.46
C SER A 45 1.10 -7.68 3.96
N ILE A 46 1.99 -6.86 3.40
CA ILE A 46 2.07 -6.58 1.96
C ILE A 46 2.40 -7.86 1.19
N ALA A 47 3.37 -8.65 1.65
CA ALA A 47 3.76 -9.89 0.98
C ALA A 47 2.63 -10.95 0.93
N ASN A 48 1.68 -10.90 1.88
CA ASN A 48 0.59 -11.88 2.00
C ASN A 48 -0.79 -11.30 1.61
N SER A 49 -0.84 -10.10 1.02
CA SER A 49 -2.09 -9.45 0.63
C SER A 49 -2.07 -9.07 -0.85
N ILE A 50 -3.26 -8.92 -1.43
CA ILE A 50 -3.40 -8.21 -2.70
C ILE A 50 -3.30 -6.72 -2.40
N ASN A 51 -2.31 -6.06 -2.97
CA ASN A 51 -2.09 -4.63 -2.80
C ASN A 51 -2.43 -3.93 -4.11
N LEU A 52 -3.20 -2.84 -4.03
CA LEU A 52 -3.53 -2.01 -5.18
C LEU A 52 -2.92 -0.64 -4.98
N ARG A 53 -2.13 -0.18 -5.96
CA ARG A 53 -1.62 1.19 -6.07
C ARG A 53 -2.45 1.96 -7.09
N VAL A 54 -2.79 3.20 -6.77
CA VAL A 54 -3.45 4.14 -7.70
C VAL A 54 -2.57 5.37 -7.92
N GLU A 55 -2.36 5.71 -9.19
CA GLU A 55 -1.62 6.90 -9.62
C GLU A 55 -2.56 7.79 -10.42
N TYR A 56 -2.51 9.11 -10.18
CA TYR A 56 -3.27 10.09 -10.95
C TYR A 56 -2.35 10.89 -11.86
N SER A 57 -2.67 10.97 -13.14
CA SER A 57 -1.81 11.58 -14.16
C SER A 57 -1.64 13.08 -13.99
N GLU A 58 -2.63 13.78 -13.41
CA GLU A 58 -2.54 15.23 -13.17
C GLU A 58 -1.87 15.57 -11.83
N LEU A 59 -1.63 14.56 -10.99
CA LEU A 59 -0.89 14.70 -9.72
C LEU A 59 0.08 13.53 -9.58
N PRO A 60 1.15 13.47 -10.41
CA PRO A 60 2.06 12.32 -10.44
C PRO A 60 2.76 12.09 -9.09
N ASP A 61 2.96 13.16 -8.30
CA ASP A 61 3.64 13.10 -7.00
C ASP A 61 2.75 12.58 -5.86
N VAL A 62 1.42 12.50 -6.05
CA VAL A 62 0.50 11.96 -5.04
C VAL A 62 0.06 10.55 -5.43
N SER A 63 1.02 9.64 -5.47
CA SER A 63 0.69 8.21 -5.56
C SER A 63 0.00 7.80 -4.27
N ARG A 64 -1.29 7.42 -4.33
CA ARG A 64 -2.07 7.17 -3.12
C ARG A 64 -2.90 5.90 -3.21
N PHE A 65 -2.99 5.31 -2.02
CA PHE A 65 -3.70 4.12 -1.60
C PHE A 65 -2.99 2.79 -1.85
N MET A 66 -2.95 2.05 -0.74
CA MET A 66 -2.67 0.64 -0.61
C MET A 66 -3.83 0.08 0.23
N ILE A 67 -4.50 -0.96 -0.27
CA ILE A 67 -5.53 -1.67 0.48
C ILE A 67 -5.01 -3.08 0.71
N CYS A 68 -4.84 -3.47 1.97
CA CYS A 68 -4.51 -4.84 2.36
C CYS A 68 -5.77 -5.57 2.81
N TYR A 69 -6.23 -6.55 2.03
CA TYR A 69 -7.18 -7.56 2.52
C TYR A 69 -6.40 -8.77 3.01
N GLY A 70 -6.08 -8.75 4.30
CA GLY A 70 -5.43 -9.84 4.99
C GLY A 70 -5.30 -9.46 6.46
N THR A 71 -5.99 -10.19 7.34
CA THR A 71 -5.72 -10.08 8.78
C THR A 71 -4.26 -10.45 8.96
N PRO A 72 -3.38 -9.55 9.47
CA PRO A 72 -2.00 -9.93 9.71
C PRO A 72 -2.01 -11.18 10.59
N PRO A 73 -1.18 -12.19 10.30
CA PRO A 73 -1.06 -13.34 11.20
C PRO A 73 -0.76 -12.80 12.60
N ARG A 74 -1.53 -13.26 13.60
CA ARG A 74 -1.26 -12.93 15.00
C ARG A 74 0.22 -13.28 15.25
N ALA A 75 0.98 -12.32 15.75
CA ALA A 75 2.25 -12.63 16.38
C ALA A 75 1.88 -13.43 17.63
N ASP A 76 2.10 -14.74 17.56
CA ASP A 76 2.22 -15.60 18.71
C ASP A 76 3.40 -15.16 19.60
#